data_AF-A0A0L6JMU6-F1
#
_entry.id   AF-A0A0L6JMU6-F1
#
_cell.length_a   1.000
_cell.length_b   1.000
_cell.length_c   1.000
_cell.angle_alpha   90.00
_cell.angle_beta   90.00
_cell.angle_gamma   90.00
#
_symmetry.space_group_name_H-M   'P 1'
#
loop_
_entity.id
_entity.type
_entity.pdbx_description
1 polymer ?
#
loop_
_entity_poly.entity_id
_entity_poly.type
_entity_poly.pdbx_seq_one_letter_code
_entity_poly.pdbx_strand_id
1 'polypeptide(L)'
;MDRKRSLENLSNGLNAAKKLLDLKNASLQVDLNSEVKPNQIDTFYQMLDTVASYSPPKYKKVLNESIAISNNYRSTYRNLKQHLNNNNRGPNSSEIIKTLEIVKPILPNNHKAMVEKLQQIYKIIYS
;
A
#
# COMPACT_ATOMS: atom_id res chain seq x y z
N MET A 1 10.48 -13.07 31.98
CA MET A 1 10.49 -13.31 30.52
C MET A 1 11.41 -14.49 30.24
N ASP A 2 11.00 -15.42 29.39
CA ASP A 2 11.75 -16.64 29.07
C ASP A 2 13.02 -16.30 28.24
N ARG A 3 14.19 -16.79 28.66
CA ARG A 3 15.51 -16.45 28.06
C ARG A 3 15.56 -16.79 26.57
N LYS A 4 14.90 -17.88 26.16
CA LYS A 4 14.78 -18.28 24.75
C LYS A 4 14.07 -17.22 23.91
N ARG A 5 12.96 -16.67 24.43
CA ARG A 5 12.16 -15.66 23.74
C ARG A 5 12.89 -14.32 23.62
N SER A 6 13.69 -13.98 24.63
CA SER A 6 14.57 -12.80 24.58
C SER A 6 15.64 -12.94 23.49
N LEU A 7 16.28 -14.10 23.37
CA LEU A 7 17.28 -14.38 22.31
C LEU A 7 16.65 -14.38 20.91
N GLU A 8 15.45 -14.93 20.76
CA GLU A 8 14.71 -14.90 19.49
C GLU A 8 14.37 -13.47 19.06
N ASN A 9 13.88 -12.63 19.99
CA ASN A 9 13.60 -11.22 19.71
C ASN A 9 14.88 -10.45 19.32
N LEU A 10 16.01 -10.72 19.98
CA LEU A 10 17.30 -10.12 19.63
C LEU A 10 17.74 -10.52 18.21
N SER A 11 17.70 -11.81 17.90
CA SER A 11 18.03 -12.34 16.57
C SER A 11 17.16 -11.72 15.47
N ASN A 12 15.85 -11.64 15.73
CA ASN A 12 14.90 -10.99 14.81
C ASN A 12 15.22 -9.51 14.62
N GLY A 13 15.57 -8.78 15.70
CA GLY A 13 15.99 -7.38 15.61
C GLY A 13 17.26 -7.19 14.76
N LEU A 14 18.28 -8.04 14.94
CA LEU A 14 19.51 -8.00 14.15
C LEU A 14 19.24 -8.31 12.66
N ASN A 15 18.41 -9.30 12.39
CA ASN A 15 18.02 -9.65 11.01
C ASN A 15 17.23 -8.53 10.34
N ALA A 16 16.33 -7.86 11.08
CA ALA A 16 15.61 -6.69 10.59
C ALA A 16 16.57 -5.54 10.26
N ALA A 17 17.49 -5.22 11.19
CA ALA A 17 18.46 -4.16 10.98
C ALA A 17 19.34 -4.41 9.75
N LYS A 18 19.79 -5.65 9.54
CA LYS A 18 20.55 -6.04 8.35
C LYS A 18 19.74 -5.79 7.07
N LYS A 19 18.50 -6.27 6.99
CA LYS A 19 17.64 -6.04 5.81
C LYS A 19 17.33 -4.56 5.56
N LEU A 20 17.13 -3.77 6.61
CA LEU A 20 16.92 -2.33 6.48
C LEU A 20 18.17 -1.63 5.91
N LEU A 21 19.36 -2.06 6.34
CA LEU A 21 20.62 -1.57 5.79
C LEU A 21 20.76 -1.96 4.31
N ASP A 22 20.42 -3.19 3.95
CA ASP A 22 20.46 -3.66 2.55
C ASP A 22 19.49 -2.85 1.67
N LEU A 23 18.26 -2.60 2.14
CA LEU A 23 17.28 -1.75 1.45
C LEU A 23 17.78 -0.32 1.26
N LYS A 24 18.39 0.27 2.29
CA LYS A 24 18.99 1.60 2.22
C LYS A 24 20.13 1.64 1.20
N ASN A 25 21.03 0.67 1.24
CA ASN A 25 22.17 0.61 0.32
C ASN A 25 21.73 0.38 -1.13
N ALA A 26 20.73 -0.48 -1.36
CA ALA A 26 20.14 -0.65 -2.68
C ALA A 26 19.55 0.67 -3.21
N SER A 27 18.89 1.46 -2.36
CA SER A 27 18.36 2.76 -2.75
C SER A 27 19.44 3.78 -3.15
N LEU A 28 20.65 3.65 -2.60
CA LEU A 28 21.80 4.51 -2.90
C LEU A 28 22.58 4.05 -4.15
N GLN A 29 22.65 2.75 -4.42
CA GLN A 29 23.42 2.20 -5.56
C GLN A 29 22.75 2.44 -6.92
N VAL A 30 21.42 2.52 -6.96
CA VAL A 30 20.66 2.78 -8.20
C VAL A 30 20.89 4.22 -8.73
N ASP A 31 21.38 5.12 -7.87
CA ASP A 31 21.60 6.55 -8.18
C ASP A 31 22.91 6.83 -8.96
N LEU A 32 23.79 5.84 -9.18
CA LEU A 32 25.08 6.04 -9.85
C LEU A 32 25.10 5.74 -11.35
N ASN A 33 24.16 4.91 -11.86
CA ASN A 33 24.15 4.49 -13.28
C ASN A 33 22.73 4.39 -13.89
N SER A 34 21.66 4.76 -13.17
CA SER A 34 20.30 4.73 -13.72
C SER A 34 19.57 6.04 -13.44
N GLU A 35 18.89 6.59 -14.45
CA GLU A 35 18.03 7.78 -14.30
C GLU A 35 16.75 7.51 -13.50
N VAL A 36 16.46 6.24 -13.18
CA VAL A 36 15.24 5.83 -12.48
C VAL A 36 15.53 5.70 -11.00
N LYS A 37 15.46 6.82 -10.28
CA LYS A 37 15.55 6.83 -8.82
C LYS A 37 14.48 5.90 -8.23
N PRO A 38 14.85 5.00 -7.30
CA PRO A 38 13.87 4.17 -6.62
C PRO A 38 12.89 5.08 -5.86
N ASN A 39 11.60 4.82 -6.03
CA ASN A 39 10.57 5.62 -5.39
C ASN A 39 10.72 5.52 -3.86
N GLN A 40 11.12 6.62 -3.22
CA GLN A 40 11.37 6.70 -1.79
C GLN A 40 10.18 6.18 -0.96
N ILE A 41 8.96 6.38 -1.46
CA ILE A 41 7.76 5.85 -0.81
C ILE A 41 7.72 4.32 -0.92
N ASP A 42 8.03 3.72 -2.07
CA ASP A 42 8.08 2.25 -2.20
C ASP A 42 9.11 1.65 -1.23
N THR A 43 10.30 2.26 -1.13
CA THR A 43 11.34 1.86 -0.18
C THR A 43 10.86 1.95 1.28
N PHE A 44 10.16 3.03 1.64
CA PHE A 44 9.61 3.19 2.99
C PHE A 44 8.62 2.07 3.35
N TYR A 45 7.73 1.69 2.44
CA TYR A 45 6.81 0.58 2.69
C TYR A 45 7.52 -0.77 2.81
N GLN A 46 8.58 -1.01 2.02
CA GLN A 46 9.42 -2.21 2.17
C GLN A 46 10.14 -2.25 3.53
N MET A 47 10.53 -1.09 4.06
CA MET A 47 11.09 -0.99 5.41
C MET A 47 10.03 -1.33 6.48
N LEU A 48 8.81 -0.83 6.34
CA LEU A 48 7.69 -1.17 7.25
C LEU A 48 7.36 -2.67 7.21
N ASP A 49 7.30 -3.27 6.02
CA ASP A 49 7.09 -4.72 5.84
C ASP A 49 8.22 -5.54 6.49
N THR A 50 9.45 -5.06 6.39
CA THR A 50 10.61 -5.67 7.06
C THR A 50 10.42 -5.62 8.57
N VAL A 51 10.09 -4.46 9.14
CA VAL A 51 9.86 -4.33 10.59
C VAL A 51 8.73 -5.25 11.06
N ALA A 52 7.60 -5.30 10.33
CA ALA A 52 6.48 -6.15 10.69
C ALA A 52 6.81 -7.65 10.61
N SER A 53 7.60 -8.07 9.62
CA SER A 53 8.00 -9.47 9.42
C SER A 53 8.80 -10.03 10.58
N TYR A 54 9.69 -9.22 11.17
CA TYR A 54 10.54 -9.58 12.31
C TYR A 54 9.98 -9.16 13.67
N SER A 55 8.84 -8.47 13.70
CA SER A 55 8.25 -8.03 14.97
C SER A 55 7.74 -9.21 15.80
N PRO A 56 7.78 -9.11 17.14
CA PRO A 56 7.21 -10.12 18.02
C PRO A 56 5.72 -10.37 17.72
N PRO A 57 5.20 -11.60 17.96
CA PRO A 57 3.80 -11.96 17.62
C PRO A 57 2.75 -10.98 18.16
N LYS A 58 3.00 -10.38 19.34
CA LYS A 58 2.12 -9.39 19.97
C LYS A 58 1.86 -8.16 19.08
N TYR A 59 2.85 -7.74 18.31
CA TYR A 59 2.80 -6.52 17.49
C TYR A 59 2.58 -6.83 16.00
N LYS A 60 2.99 -8.02 15.55
CA LYS A 60 2.96 -8.43 14.15
C LYS A 60 1.59 -8.29 13.50
N LYS A 61 0.51 -8.70 14.18
CA LYS A 61 -0.86 -8.58 13.66
C LYS A 61 -1.25 -7.12 13.39
N VAL A 62 -1.10 -6.25 14.40
CA VAL A 62 -1.48 -4.83 14.30
C VAL A 62 -0.63 -4.11 13.26
N LEU A 63 0.66 -4.42 13.17
CA LEU A 63 1.55 -3.84 12.17
C LEU A 63 1.14 -4.27 10.75
N ASN A 64 0.92 -5.56 10.52
CA ASN A 64 0.50 -6.08 9.22
C ASN A 64 -0.84 -5.46 8.78
N GLU A 65 -1.83 -5.38 9.67
CA GLU A 65 -3.12 -4.76 9.38
C GLU A 65 -2.95 -3.27 9.04
N SER A 66 -2.17 -2.53 9.83
CA SER A 66 -1.92 -1.10 9.61
C SER A 66 -1.19 -0.84 8.29
N ILE A 67 -0.21 -1.68 7.94
CA ILE A 67 0.52 -1.60 6.67
C ILE A 67 -0.41 -1.94 5.51
N ALA A 68 -1.24 -2.98 5.61
CA ALA A 68 -2.20 -3.35 4.58
C ALA A 68 -3.20 -2.21 4.30
N ILE A 69 -3.73 -1.58 5.36
CA ILE A 69 -4.59 -0.39 5.24
C ILE A 69 -3.85 0.73 4.52
N SER A 70 -2.63 1.04 4.96
CA SER A 70 -1.81 2.11 4.37
C SER A 70 -1.51 1.85 2.88
N ASN A 71 -1.21 0.61 2.51
CA ASN A 71 -1.02 0.18 1.12
C ASN A 71 -2.30 0.32 0.28
N ASN A 72 -3.47 0.02 0.85
CA ASN A 72 -4.76 0.24 0.17
C ASN A 72 -5.02 1.72 -0.09
N TYR A 73 -4.76 2.60 0.89
CA TYR A 73 -4.87 4.05 0.70
C TYR A 73 -3.90 4.57 -0.35
N ARG A 74 -2.64 4.13 -0.28
CA ARG A 74 -1.60 4.54 -1.22
C ARG A 74 -1.91 4.13 -2.65
N SER A 75 -2.28 2.87 -2.87
CA SER A 75 -2.64 2.35 -4.19
C SER A 75 -3.86 3.08 -4.75
N THR A 76 -4.90 3.27 -3.92
CA THR A 76 -6.09 4.06 -4.27
C THR A 76 -5.70 5.47 -4.70
N TYR A 77 -4.86 6.17 -3.93
CA TYR A 77 -4.39 7.51 -4.27
C TYR A 77 -3.60 7.55 -5.58
N ARG A 78 -2.66 6.62 -5.79
CA ARG A 78 -1.87 6.55 -7.04
C ARG A 78 -2.77 6.33 -8.25
N ASN A 79 -3.70 5.38 -8.14
CA ASN A 79 -4.66 5.06 -9.19
C ASN A 79 -5.59 6.25 -9.48
N LEU A 80 -6.08 6.92 -8.44
CA LEU A 80 -6.95 8.08 -8.58
C LEU A 80 -6.21 9.25 -9.24
N LYS A 81 -4.98 9.54 -8.80
CA LYS A 81 -4.14 10.59 -9.41
C LYS A 81 -3.87 10.28 -10.89
N GLN A 82 -3.51 9.04 -11.21
CA GLN A 82 -3.27 8.63 -12.59
C GLN A 82 -4.54 8.75 -13.45
N HIS A 83 -5.68 8.31 -12.91
CA HIS A 83 -6.99 8.43 -13.56
C HIS A 83 -7.35 9.88 -13.86
N LEU A 84 -7.22 10.77 -12.87
CA LEU A 84 -7.52 12.19 -13.04
C LEU A 84 -6.56 12.88 -14.01
N ASN A 85 -5.27 12.55 -13.97
CA ASN A 85 -4.28 13.12 -14.89
C ASN A 85 -4.49 12.69 -16.35
N ASN A 86 -5.04 11.49 -16.58
CA ASN A 86 -5.31 11.00 -17.92
C ASN A 86 -6.64 11.55 -18.49
N ASN A 87 -7.49 12.13 -17.63
CA ASN A 87 -8.81 12.60 -17.98
C ASN A 87 -8.83 14.10 -18.34
N ASN A 88 -8.29 14.42 -19.52
CA ASN A 88 -8.23 15.80 -20.04
C ASN A 88 -9.60 16.39 -20.48
N ARG A 89 -10.67 15.59 -20.51
CA ARG A 89 -11.99 15.99 -21.05
C ARG A 89 -13.07 16.27 -19.98
N GLY A 90 -12.69 16.33 -18.71
CA GLY A 90 -13.63 16.50 -17.59
C GLY A 90 -14.40 15.21 -17.25
N PRO A 91 -15.13 15.19 -16.13
CA PRO A 91 -15.81 13.98 -15.65
C PRO A 91 -17.06 13.68 -16.51
N ASN A 92 -17.09 12.49 -17.12
CA ASN A 92 -18.29 11.90 -17.70
C ASN A 92 -18.78 10.73 -16.82
N SER A 93 -19.95 10.15 -17.14
CA SER A 93 -20.55 9.06 -16.35
C SER A 93 -19.63 7.83 -16.22
N SER A 94 -18.91 7.46 -17.29
CA SER A 94 -17.90 6.38 -17.24
C SER A 94 -16.73 6.73 -16.31
N GLU A 95 -16.22 7.96 -16.37
CA GLU A 95 -15.11 8.40 -15.52
C GLU A 95 -15.50 8.47 -14.04
N ILE A 96 -16.76 8.81 -13.73
CA ILE A 96 -17.31 8.77 -12.38
C ILE A 96 -17.37 7.33 -11.87
N ILE A 97 -17.88 6.40 -12.67
CA ILE A 97 -17.97 4.98 -12.29
C ILE A 97 -16.59 4.38 -12.06
N LYS A 98 -15.62 4.69 -12.91
CA LYS A 98 -14.23 4.26 -12.74
C LYS A 98 -13.58 4.90 -11.51
N THR A 99 -13.91 6.16 -11.20
CA THR A 99 -13.48 6.81 -9.94
C THR A 99 -14.03 6.07 -8.73
N LEU A 100 -15.32 5.70 -8.74
CA LEU A 100 -15.94 4.93 -7.67
C LEU A 100 -15.31 3.54 -7.50
N GLU A 101 -14.94 2.89 -8.60
CA GLU A 101 -14.20 1.63 -8.59
C GLU A 101 -12.83 1.77 -7.93
N ILE A 102 -12.08 2.82 -8.28
CA ILE A 102 -10.76 3.10 -7.71
C ILE A 102 -10.83 3.32 -6.20
N VAL A 103 -11.81 4.07 -5.71
CA VAL A 103 -11.93 4.38 -4.27
C VAL A 103 -12.58 3.26 -3.45
N LYS A 104 -13.28 2.32 -4.10
CA LYS A 104 -13.99 1.22 -3.44
C LYS A 104 -13.17 0.49 -2.36
N PRO A 105 -11.87 0.16 -2.54
CA PRO A 105 -11.12 -0.62 -1.55
C PRO A 105 -11.04 0.02 -0.16
N ILE A 106 -10.98 1.35 -0.09
CA ILE A 106 -10.84 2.13 1.15
C ILE A 106 -12.17 2.53 1.80
N LEU A 107 -13.29 2.24 1.14
CA LEU A 107 -14.60 2.58 1.66
C LEU A 107 -15.03 1.60 2.77
N PRO A 108 -15.79 2.07 3.77
CA PRO A 108 -16.46 1.17 4.71
C PRO A 108 -17.58 0.38 4.00
N ASN A 109 -17.97 -0.75 4.57
CA ASN A 109 -18.83 -1.76 3.92
C ASN A 109 -20.16 -1.20 3.37
N ASN A 110 -20.79 -0.29 4.11
CA ASN A 110 -22.01 0.38 3.66
C ASN A 110 -21.82 1.19 2.37
N HIS A 111 -20.69 1.88 2.25
CA HIS A 111 -20.37 2.69 1.07
C HIS A 111 -19.89 1.81 -0.10
N LYS A 112 -19.22 0.68 0.18
CA LYS A 112 -18.88 -0.34 -0.84
C LYS A 112 -20.14 -0.89 -1.52
N ALA A 113 -21.15 -1.26 -0.73
CA ALA A 113 -22.43 -1.73 -1.24
C ALA A 113 -23.16 -0.65 -2.07
N MET A 114 -23.06 0.63 -1.67
CA MET A 114 -23.60 1.74 -2.46
C MET A 114 -22.90 1.87 -3.82
N VAL A 115 -21.56 1.80 -3.85
CA VAL A 115 -20.78 1.81 -5.10
C VAL A 115 -21.20 0.68 -6.03
N GLU A 116 -21.38 -0.53 -5.51
CA GLU A 116 -21.83 -1.68 -6.31
C GLU A 116 -23.20 -1.46 -6.95
N LYS A 117 -24.15 -0.88 -6.20
CA LYS A 117 -25.47 -0.52 -6.72
C LYS A 117 -25.37 0.53 -7.82
N LEU A 118 -24.55 1.57 -7.64
CA LEU A 118 -24.33 2.61 -8.66
C LEU A 118 -23.71 2.02 -9.94
N GLN A 119 -22.75 1.11 -9.80
CA GLN A 119 -22.16 0.37 -10.93
C GLN A 119 -23.20 -0.46 -11.67
N GLN A 120 -24.11 -1.12 -10.95
CA GLN A 120 -25.19 -1.90 -11.55
C GLN A 120 -26.21 -1.03 -12.28
N ILE A 121 -26.61 0.11 -11.69
CA ILE A 121 -27.51 1.08 -12.32
C ILE A 121 -26.89 1.62 -13.61
N TYR A 122 -25.60 2.01 -13.57
CA TYR A 122 -24.89 2.47 -14.76
C TYR A 122 -24.90 1.42 -15.88
N LYS A 123 -24.64 0.15 -15.54
CA LYS A 123 -24.73 -0.96 -16.50
C LYS A 123 -26.12 -1.07 -17.10
N ILE A 124 -27.19 -0.90 -16.33
CA ILE A 124 -28.57 -0.99 -16.86
C ILE A 124 -28.90 0.18 -17.80
N ILE A 125 -28.45 1.40 -17.46
CA ILE A 125 -28.77 2.60 -18.24
C ILE A 125 -27.98 2.65 -19.56
N TYR A 126 -26.75 2.13 -19.56
CA TYR A 126 -25.80 2.27 -20.67
C TYR A 126 -25.35 0.94 -21.31
N SER A 127 -25.96 -0.20 -20.96
CA SER A 127 -25.89 -1.44 -21.77
C SER A 127 -27.02 -1.48 -22.79
#